data_AF-A0A971ZHA2-F1
#
_entry.id   AF-A0A971ZHA2-F1
#
_cell.length_a   1.000
_cell.length_b   1.000
_cell.length_c   1.000
_cell.angle_alpha   90.00
_cell.angle_beta   90.00
_cell.angle_gamma   90.00
#
_symmetry.space_group_name_H-M   'P 1'
#
loop_
_entity.id
_entity.type
_entity.pdbx_description
1 polymer ?
#
loop_
_entity_poly.entity_id
_entity_poly.type
_entity_poly.pdbx_seq_one_letter_code
_entity_poly.pdbx_strand_id
1 'polypeptide(L)'
;MNQYLIRPNKNIFTTFIGLTISGYDLAKGNCEEEILNLISRIEYDEDIITYFKQAKTSTCKVNPYWPRAFLLSLSCLFMTEESPHVYIDFQKLLNHIEGLDQVNPKEKNNELINWLEKLPSMIDRLQDNVMVHHIWIKYISLVEKNMDDYRFLCSQSLSLIKNVFEILEDDLPKLIIIPNYLQAVESTDLVAIGDEIYIITANPDKESIVHELLHHVLDKELKNCEDLIKENKALLEPVLDDMIQYQYAWAYDKRSWLRVFEENFVSASSIWVVFHDSKAKARTNAKLHEDYGFIYVPVILEEFFSNWNGLSNFREFIKSCLRTCIIRKNVN
;
A
#
# COMPACT_ATOMS: atom_id res chain seq x y z
N MET A 1 -5.91 22.75 -10.88
CA MET A 1 -6.48 22.17 -9.64
C MET A 1 -5.36 21.33 -9.04
N ASN A 2 -5.09 21.37 -7.72
CA ASN A 2 -3.95 20.61 -7.18
C ASN A 2 -4.18 19.11 -7.42
N GLN A 3 -3.18 18.41 -7.97
CA GLN A 3 -3.22 16.97 -8.25
C GLN A 3 -3.16 16.11 -6.99
N TYR A 4 -3.00 16.72 -5.82
CA TYR A 4 -2.96 16.02 -4.55
C TYR A 4 -3.74 16.77 -3.46
N LEU A 5 -4.23 16.02 -2.48
CA LEU A 5 -4.91 16.50 -1.29
C LEU A 5 -4.42 15.71 -0.07
N ILE A 6 -4.12 16.39 1.04
CA ILE A 6 -3.93 15.75 2.33
C ILE A 6 -5.26 15.82 3.08
N ARG A 7 -5.85 14.67 3.38
CA ARG A 7 -7.16 14.56 4.01
C ARG A 7 -7.13 13.51 5.13
N PRO A 8 -6.95 13.92 6.39
CA PRO A 8 -7.15 13.02 7.53
C PRO A 8 -8.54 12.38 7.46
N ASN A 9 -8.65 11.11 7.85
CA ASN A 9 -9.91 10.38 7.84
C ASN A 9 -10.22 9.84 9.24
N LYS A 10 -11.29 10.34 9.84
CA LYS A 10 -11.67 9.99 11.22
C LYS A 10 -12.08 8.53 11.35
N ASN A 11 -12.73 7.94 10.34
CA ASN A 11 -13.15 6.54 10.34
C ASN A 11 -11.94 5.59 10.34
N ILE A 12 -10.92 5.90 9.53
CA ILE A 12 -9.65 5.17 9.53
C ILE A 12 -8.95 5.34 10.88
N PHE A 13 -8.84 6.56 11.39
CA PHE A 13 -8.27 6.81 12.71
C PHE A 13 -8.97 6.00 13.82
N THR A 14 -10.30 6.01 13.86
CA THR A 14 -11.10 5.24 14.82
C THR A 14 -10.92 3.74 14.66
N THR A 15 -10.84 3.24 13.43
CA THR A 15 -10.52 1.84 13.14
C THR A 15 -9.19 1.45 13.77
N PHE A 16 -8.17 2.30 13.67
CA PHE A 16 -6.87 2.03 14.26
C PHE A 16 -6.83 2.20 15.79
N ILE A 17 -7.71 3.00 16.40
CA ILE A 17 -7.96 2.91 17.84
C ILE A 17 -8.44 1.49 18.19
N GLY A 18 -9.46 1.00 17.49
CA GLY A 18 -9.99 -0.35 17.67
C GLY A 18 -8.94 -1.46 17.53
N LEU A 19 -8.08 -1.36 16.51
CA LEU A 19 -6.94 -2.26 16.34
C LEU A 19 -5.95 -2.15 17.50
N THR A 20 -5.58 -0.93 17.91
CA THR A 20 -4.62 -0.67 18.99
C THR A 20 -5.06 -1.31 20.30
N ILE A 21 -6.31 -1.08 20.71
CA ILE A 21 -6.87 -1.65 21.95
C ILE A 21 -6.99 -3.18 21.90
N SER A 22 -7.01 -3.75 20.71
CA SER A 22 -7.08 -5.19 20.47
C SER A 22 -5.70 -5.86 20.34
N GLY A 23 -4.63 -5.10 20.52
CA GLY A 23 -3.25 -5.58 20.54
C GLY A 23 -2.42 -5.24 19.32
N TYR A 24 -2.87 -4.33 18.44
CA TYR A 24 -2.04 -3.79 17.36
C TYR A 24 -0.94 -2.90 17.96
N ASP A 25 0.29 -3.37 17.94
CA ASP A 25 1.44 -2.70 18.56
C ASP A 25 2.49 -2.22 17.55
N LEU A 26 2.21 -2.34 16.26
CA LEU A 26 3.11 -1.92 15.18
C LEU A 26 3.18 -0.38 15.03
N ALA A 27 2.28 0.36 15.67
CA ALA A 27 2.30 1.83 15.72
C ALA A 27 3.39 2.42 16.62
N LYS A 28 4.03 1.57 17.45
CA LYS A 28 5.01 2.01 18.46
C LYS A 28 6.23 2.62 17.78
N GLY A 29 6.56 3.86 18.17
CA GLY A 29 7.68 4.63 17.61
C GLY A 29 7.26 5.68 16.56
N ASN A 30 6.02 5.63 16.06
CA ASN A 30 5.52 6.57 15.07
C ASN A 30 4.51 7.57 15.63
N CYS A 31 3.50 7.06 16.34
CA CYS A 31 2.52 7.91 17.00
C CYS A 31 3.16 8.53 18.25
N GLU A 32 2.84 9.80 18.53
CA GLU A 32 3.21 10.41 19.81
C GLU A 32 2.73 9.52 20.96
N GLU A 33 3.64 9.17 21.88
CA GLU A 33 3.36 8.28 23.01
C GLU A 33 2.16 8.78 23.83
N GLU A 34 1.95 10.10 23.86
CA GLU A 34 0.78 10.74 24.46
C GLU A 34 -0.55 10.24 23.87
N ILE A 35 -0.67 10.13 22.54
CA ILE A 35 -1.90 9.66 21.89
C ILE A 35 -2.17 8.20 22.27
N LEU A 36 -1.15 7.34 22.22
CA LEU A 36 -1.27 5.93 22.63
C LEU A 36 -1.64 5.79 24.11
N ASN A 37 -1.06 6.64 24.96
CA ASN A 37 -1.38 6.69 26.39
C ASN A 37 -2.80 7.20 26.68
N LEU A 38 -3.35 8.08 25.85
CA LEU A 38 -4.75 8.50 25.97
C LEU A 38 -5.70 7.39 25.53
N ILE A 39 -5.38 6.70 24.43
CA ILE A 39 -6.16 5.55 23.94
C ILE A 39 -6.27 4.47 25.03
N SER A 40 -5.16 4.14 25.71
CA SER A 40 -5.13 3.07 26.72
C SER A 40 -5.86 3.39 28.04
N ARG A 41 -6.22 4.65 28.29
CA ARG A 41 -6.92 5.10 29.51
C ARG A 41 -8.44 5.01 29.41
N ILE A 42 -8.97 4.81 28.22
CA ILE A 42 -10.41 4.67 28.00
C ILE A 42 -10.81 3.24 28.34
N GLU A 43 -11.94 3.09 29.04
CA GLU A 43 -12.60 1.80 29.21
C GLU A 43 -13.45 1.51 27.96
N TYR A 44 -13.23 0.35 27.34
CA TYR A 44 -13.92 -0.05 26.12
C TYR A 44 -14.74 -1.31 26.36
N ASP A 45 -15.86 -1.41 25.66
CA ASP A 45 -16.68 -2.62 25.65
C ASP A 45 -15.88 -3.81 25.10
N GLU A 46 -15.97 -4.96 25.78
CA GLU A 46 -15.27 -6.19 25.40
C GLU A 46 -15.64 -6.66 23.98
N ASP A 47 -16.88 -6.40 23.54
CA ASP A 47 -17.34 -6.71 22.18
C ASP A 47 -16.57 -5.95 21.10
N ILE A 48 -16.18 -4.69 21.36
CA ILE A 48 -15.40 -3.87 20.42
C ILE A 48 -14.00 -4.46 20.30
N ILE A 49 -13.38 -4.80 21.43
CA ILE A 49 -12.04 -5.43 21.47
C ILE A 49 -12.09 -6.77 20.72
N THR A 50 -13.11 -7.59 20.99
CA THR A 50 -13.28 -8.90 20.35
C THR A 50 -13.50 -8.77 18.84
N TYR A 51 -14.21 -7.73 18.39
CA TYR A 51 -14.40 -7.45 16.98
C TYR A 51 -13.07 -7.14 16.26
N PHE A 52 -12.29 -6.19 16.76
CA PHE A 52 -11.05 -5.77 16.10
C PHE A 52 -9.91 -6.79 16.24
N LYS A 53 -9.92 -7.63 17.28
CA LYS A 53 -8.98 -8.75 17.43
C LYS A 53 -9.02 -9.74 16.27
N GLN A 54 -10.15 -9.85 15.56
CA GLN A 54 -10.29 -10.70 14.36
C GLN A 54 -9.45 -10.22 13.17
N ALA A 55 -8.91 -9.00 13.22
CA ALA A 55 -7.99 -8.51 12.18
C ALA A 55 -6.63 -9.25 12.20
N LYS A 56 -6.22 -9.82 13.34
CA LYS A 56 -4.95 -10.54 13.45
C LYS A 56 -5.07 -11.93 12.82
N THR A 57 -4.28 -12.20 11.79
CA THR A 57 -4.17 -13.47 11.08
C THR A 57 -2.85 -14.19 11.39
N SER A 58 -2.77 -15.47 11.06
CA SER A 58 -1.53 -16.27 11.11
C SER A 58 -0.86 -16.41 9.73
N THR A 59 -1.37 -15.69 8.72
CA THR A 59 -1.04 -15.94 7.31
C THR A 59 0.11 -15.09 6.80
N CYS A 60 0.42 -13.96 7.44
CA CYS A 60 1.55 -13.09 7.09
C CYS A 60 2.53 -13.06 8.26
N LYS A 61 3.78 -13.45 8.01
CA LYS A 61 4.83 -13.50 9.04
C LYS A 61 5.34 -12.10 9.41
N VAL A 62 5.36 -11.19 8.42
CA VAL A 62 5.92 -9.84 8.57
C VAL A 62 4.92 -8.91 9.26
N ASN A 63 3.68 -8.89 8.82
CA ASN A 63 2.60 -8.11 9.42
C ASN A 63 1.37 -9.00 9.69
N PRO A 64 1.18 -9.49 10.93
CA PRO A 64 0.06 -10.35 11.29
C PRO A 64 -1.32 -9.73 11.06
N TYR A 65 -1.42 -8.41 10.90
CA TYR A 65 -2.70 -7.74 10.65
C TYR A 65 -3.02 -7.58 9.16
N TRP A 66 -2.07 -7.89 8.28
CA TRP A 66 -2.31 -7.94 6.85
C TRP A 66 -3.06 -9.24 6.47
N PRO A 67 -4.05 -9.19 5.54
CA PRO A 67 -4.57 -8.01 4.84
C PRO A 67 -5.75 -7.32 5.55
N ARG A 68 -6.16 -7.80 6.73
CA ARG A 68 -7.42 -7.39 7.35
C ARG A 68 -7.43 -5.95 7.86
N ALA A 69 -6.32 -5.42 8.36
CA ALA A 69 -6.23 -4.00 8.72
C ALA A 69 -6.42 -3.09 7.50
N PHE A 70 -5.76 -3.42 6.37
CA PHE A 70 -5.96 -2.75 5.10
C PHE A 70 -7.42 -2.79 4.63
N LEU A 71 -8.08 -3.95 4.74
CA LEU A 71 -9.50 -4.09 4.36
C LEU A 71 -10.43 -3.25 5.23
N LEU A 72 -10.10 -3.02 6.51
CA LEU A 72 -10.84 -2.07 7.36
C LEU A 72 -10.62 -0.62 6.92
N SER A 73 -9.38 -0.24 6.60
CA SER A 73 -9.05 1.08 6.04
C SER A 73 -9.80 1.34 4.75
N LEU A 74 -9.77 0.38 3.82
CA LEU A 74 -10.51 0.40 2.57
C LEU A 74 -12.01 0.57 2.81
N SER A 75 -12.57 -0.20 3.74
CA SER A 75 -13.99 -0.14 4.08
C SER A 75 -14.43 1.25 4.52
N CYS A 76 -13.57 1.96 5.29
CA CYS A 76 -13.84 3.33 5.74
C CYS A 76 -14.00 4.33 4.57
N LEU A 77 -13.38 4.08 3.42
CA LEU A 77 -13.49 4.93 2.22
C LEU A 77 -14.85 4.79 1.52
N PHE A 78 -15.61 3.73 1.81
CA PHE A 78 -16.93 3.45 1.26
C PHE A 78 -18.07 3.79 2.25
N MET A 79 -17.75 4.50 3.34
CA MET A 79 -18.69 4.85 4.41
C MET A 79 -18.99 6.35 4.44
N THR A 80 -20.12 6.71 5.06
CA THR A 80 -20.42 8.10 5.41
C THR A 80 -19.37 8.68 6.36
N GLU A 81 -19.09 9.98 6.25
CA GLU A 81 -18.11 10.68 7.10
C GLU A 81 -18.67 11.03 8.50
N GLU A 82 -20.00 11.06 8.65
CA GLU A 82 -20.70 11.39 9.89
C GLU A 82 -21.66 10.28 10.33
N SER A 83 -21.97 10.29 11.63
CA SER A 83 -22.92 9.37 12.27
C SER A 83 -24.38 9.67 11.85
N PRO A 84 -25.25 8.66 11.67
CA PRO A 84 -24.96 7.22 11.77
C PRO A 84 -24.04 6.75 10.64
N HIS A 85 -23.01 6.00 10.99
CA HIS A 85 -22.08 5.49 10.00
C HIS A 85 -22.73 4.34 9.24
N VAL A 86 -22.78 4.47 7.91
CA VAL A 86 -23.29 3.42 7.01
C VAL A 86 -22.43 3.35 5.76
N TYR A 87 -22.41 2.18 5.12
CA TYR A 87 -21.83 2.06 3.79
C TYR A 87 -22.68 2.83 2.78
N ILE A 88 -22.03 3.67 1.97
CA ILE A 88 -22.67 4.39 0.86
C ILE A 88 -23.14 3.37 -0.19
N ASP A 89 -22.29 2.39 -0.48
CA ASP A 89 -22.59 1.24 -1.34
C ASP A 89 -21.72 0.06 -0.92
N PHE A 90 -22.27 -0.82 -0.10
CA PHE A 90 -21.55 -2.00 0.39
C PHE A 90 -21.24 -2.98 -0.75
N GLN A 91 -22.12 -3.11 -1.75
CA GLN A 91 -21.86 -4.00 -2.88
C GLN A 91 -20.68 -3.50 -3.74
N LYS A 92 -20.54 -2.18 -3.91
CA LYS A 92 -19.38 -1.60 -4.59
C LYS A 92 -18.08 -1.88 -3.84
N LEU A 93 -18.08 -1.81 -2.51
CA LEU A 93 -16.94 -2.23 -1.69
C LEU A 93 -16.61 -3.71 -1.92
N LEU A 94 -17.61 -4.60 -1.86
CA LEU A 94 -17.39 -6.05 -2.08
C LEU A 94 -16.83 -6.35 -3.47
N ASN A 95 -17.38 -5.70 -4.51
CA ASN A 95 -16.86 -5.84 -5.87
C ASN A 95 -15.41 -5.33 -5.99
N HIS A 96 -15.08 -4.26 -5.27
CA HIS A 96 -13.71 -3.74 -5.22
C HIS A 96 -12.77 -4.75 -4.54
N ILE A 97 -13.14 -5.28 -3.38
CA ILE A 97 -12.37 -6.31 -2.66
C ILE A 97 -12.16 -7.54 -3.54
N GLU A 98 -13.18 -7.99 -4.27
CA GLU A 98 -13.07 -9.14 -5.18
C GLU A 98 -12.00 -8.92 -6.26
N GLY A 99 -11.87 -7.68 -6.74
CA GLY A 99 -10.84 -7.28 -7.72
C GLY A 99 -9.41 -7.17 -7.17
N LEU A 100 -9.19 -7.15 -5.85
CA LEU A 100 -7.86 -6.96 -5.27
C LEU A 100 -6.98 -8.22 -5.42
N ASP A 101 -6.05 -8.20 -6.37
CA ASP A 101 -5.10 -9.29 -6.58
C ASP A 101 -4.14 -9.49 -5.39
N GLN A 102 -3.91 -8.43 -4.60
CA GLN A 102 -3.05 -8.49 -3.42
C GLN A 102 -3.65 -9.21 -2.20
N VAL A 103 -4.96 -9.50 -2.23
CA VAL A 103 -5.64 -10.22 -1.16
C VAL A 103 -5.83 -11.67 -1.58
N ASN A 104 -5.38 -12.60 -0.72
CA ASN A 104 -5.53 -14.03 -0.97
C ASN A 104 -7.00 -14.36 -1.26
N PRO A 105 -7.33 -15.01 -2.40
CA PRO A 105 -8.71 -15.34 -2.74
C PRO A 105 -9.44 -16.15 -1.66
N LYS A 106 -8.73 -16.93 -0.84
CA LYS A 106 -9.32 -17.71 0.26
C LYS A 106 -9.80 -16.84 1.44
N GLU A 107 -9.25 -15.65 1.61
CA GLU A 107 -9.71 -14.68 2.63
C GLU A 107 -11.02 -13.99 2.19
N LYS A 108 -11.32 -13.95 0.88
CA LYS A 108 -12.52 -13.30 0.31
C LYS A 108 -13.75 -14.20 0.44
N ASN A 109 -14.22 -14.39 1.67
CA ASN A 109 -15.29 -15.32 1.98
C ASN A 109 -16.41 -14.65 2.81
N ASN A 110 -17.49 -15.39 3.09
CA ASN A 110 -18.64 -14.86 3.82
C ASN A 110 -18.29 -14.46 5.27
N GLU A 111 -17.27 -15.05 5.90
CA GLU A 111 -16.83 -14.64 7.23
C GLU A 111 -16.23 -13.23 7.18
N LEU A 112 -15.37 -12.95 6.19
CA LEU A 112 -14.85 -11.59 5.94
C LEU A 112 -15.99 -10.60 5.69
N ILE A 113 -16.96 -10.95 4.83
CA ILE A 113 -18.09 -10.08 4.50
C ILE A 113 -18.91 -9.74 5.75
N ASN A 114 -19.31 -10.75 6.52
CA ASN A 114 -20.08 -10.58 7.75
C ASN A 114 -19.31 -9.81 8.83
N TRP A 115 -17.98 -9.91 8.84
CA TRP A 115 -17.13 -9.13 9.72
C TRP A 115 -17.13 -7.66 9.29
N LEU A 116 -16.82 -7.36 8.03
CA LEU A 116 -16.80 -5.98 7.51
C LEU A 116 -18.17 -5.30 7.65
N GLU A 117 -19.27 -6.00 7.41
CA GLU A 117 -20.64 -5.46 7.55
C GLU A 117 -20.90 -4.81 8.92
N LYS A 118 -20.22 -5.28 9.98
CA LYS A 118 -20.38 -4.74 11.34
C LYS A 118 -19.53 -3.51 11.62
N LEU A 119 -18.53 -3.19 10.78
CA LEU A 119 -17.60 -2.09 11.00
C LEU A 119 -18.28 -0.75 11.30
N PRO A 120 -19.32 -0.31 10.55
CA PRO A 120 -19.92 1.00 10.79
C PRO A 120 -20.46 1.16 12.22
N SER A 121 -21.13 0.13 12.74
CA SER A 121 -21.64 0.12 14.11
C SER A 121 -20.53 0.16 15.18
N MET A 122 -19.37 -0.44 14.90
CA MET A 122 -18.22 -0.39 15.80
C MET A 122 -17.55 0.99 15.79
N ILE A 123 -17.53 1.66 14.63
CA ILE A 123 -17.05 3.04 14.51
C ILE A 123 -17.97 4.00 15.26
N ASP A 124 -19.30 3.89 15.11
CA ASP A 124 -20.25 4.71 15.88
C ASP A 124 -20.00 4.57 17.39
N ARG A 125 -19.96 3.34 17.91
CA ARG A 125 -19.74 3.08 19.34
C ARG A 125 -18.43 3.67 19.87
N LEU A 126 -17.36 3.62 19.09
CA LEU A 126 -16.08 4.22 19.46
C LEU A 126 -16.14 5.76 19.39
N GLN A 127 -16.74 6.32 18.34
CA GLN A 127 -16.80 7.77 18.15
C GLN A 127 -17.79 8.47 19.09
N ASP A 128 -18.77 7.76 19.65
CA ASP A 128 -19.68 8.26 20.70
C ASP A 128 -18.95 8.55 22.02
N ASN A 129 -17.73 8.01 22.20
CA ASN A 129 -16.92 8.29 23.37
C ASN A 129 -16.26 9.68 23.26
N VAL A 130 -16.59 10.57 24.20
CA VAL A 130 -16.06 11.95 24.27
C VAL A 130 -14.53 12.00 24.27
N MET A 131 -13.87 11.02 24.89
CA MET A 131 -12.41 10.96 24.93
C MET A 131 -11.82 10.62 23.56
N VAL A 132 -12.48 9.78 22.75
CA VAL A 132 -12.06 9.51 21.36
C VAL A 132 -12.11 10.79 20.52
N HIS A 133 -13.13 11.63 20.70
CA HIS A 133 -13.19 12.94 20.04
C HIS A 133 -12.05 13.86 20.49
N HIS A 134 -11.70 13.87 21.77
CA HIS A 134 -10.57 14.65 22.28
C HIS A 134 -9.22 14.18 21.68
N ILE A 135 -9.02 12.87 21.58
CA ILE A 135 -7.82 12.30 20.96
C ILE A 135 -7.77 12.65 19.48
N TRP A 136 -8.90 12.62 18.77
CA TRP A 136 -8.98 13.04 17.37
C TRP A 136 -8.52 14.49 17.16
N ILE A 137 -8.91 15.42 18.03
CA ILE A 137 -8.45 16.82 17.94
C ILE A 137 -6.93 16.90 18.08
N LYS A 138 -6.35 16.20 19.07
CA LYS A 138 -4.88 16.14 19.25
C LYS A 138 -4.18 15.54 18.03
N TYR A 139 -4.76 14.47 17.49
CA TYR A 139 -4.27 13.81 16.29
C TYR A 139 -4.27 14.76 15.08
N ILE A 140 -5.34 15.52 14.86
CA ILE A 140 -5.40 16.50 13.78
C ILE A 140 -4.33 17.58 13.94
N SER A 141 -4.12 18.10 15.15
CA SER A 141 -3.05 19.06 15.40
C SER A 141 -1.66 18.50 15.08
N LEU A 142 -1.43 17.20 15.29
CA LEU A 142 -0.19 16.54 14.88
C LEU A 142 -0.07 16.46 13.35
N VAL A 143 -1.15 16.10 12.65
CA VAL A 143 -1.15 16.07 11.17
C VAL A 143 -0.89 17.46 10.59
N GLU A 144 -1.54 18.50 11.13
CA GLU A 144 -1.38 19.88 10.69
C GLU A 144 0.07 20.37 10.80
N LYS A 145 0.78 20.00 11.88
CA LYS A 145 2.21 20.35 12.05
C LYS A 145 3.11 19.79 10.95
N ASN A 146 2.74 18.66 10.35
CA ASN A 146 3.53 17.96 9.33
C ASN A 146 3.00 18.19 7.91
N MET A 147 1.95 19.01 7.75
CA MET A 147 1.22 19.10 6.48
C MET A 147 2.09 19.64 5.34
N ASP A 148 3.03 20.55 5.62
CA ASP A 148 3.93 21.09 4.60
C ASP A 148 4.93 20.04 4.09
N ASP A 149 5.39 19.12 4.95
CA ASP A 149 6.24 18.01 4.54
C ASP A 149 5.51 17.06 3.59
N TYR A 150 4.25 16.72 3.89
CA TYR A 150 3.41 15.94 2.97
C TYR A 150 3.24 16.63 1.62
N ARG A 151 2.95 17.94 1.61
CA ARG A 151 2.80 18.72 0.36
C ARG A 151 4.09 18.71 -0.45
N PHE A 152 5.22 18.92 0.22
CA PHE A 152 6.53 18.90 -0.40
C PHE A 152 6.82 17.55 -1.05
N LEU A 153 6.66 16.46 -0.30
CA LEU A 153 6.90 15.09 -0.80
C LEU A 153 5.98 14.73 -1.98
N CYS A 154 4.68 15.05 -1.91
CA CYS A 154 3.75 14.80 -3.01
C CYS A 154 4.14 15.57 -4.26
N SER A 155 4.45 16.86 -4.12
CA SER A 155 4.82 17.72 -5.25
C SER A 155 6.11 17.26 -5.92
N GLN A 156 7.10 16.83 -5.14
CA GLN A 156 8.34 16.25 -5.68
C GLN A 156 8.09 14.93 -6.38
N SER A 157 7.31 14.04 -5.78
CA SER A 157 7.04 12.70 -6.33
C SER A 157 6.33 12.78 -7.69
N LEU A 158 5.28 13.60 -7.78
CA LEU A 158 4.56 13.83 -9.04
C LEU A 158 5.48 14.48 -10.11
N SER A 159 6.28 15.47 -9.71
CA SER A 159 7.24 16.12 -10.62
C SER A 159 8.28 15.14 -11.16
N LEU A 160 8.81 14.26 -10.32
CA LEU A 160 9.78 13.25 -10.74
C LEU A 160 9.16 12.27 -11.75
N ILE A 161 7.99 11.71 -11.45
CA ILE A 161 7.31 10.77 -12.37
C ILE A 161 7.01 11.46 -13.70
N LYS A 162 6.45 12.67 -13.65
CA LYS A 162 6.14 13.49 -14.83
C LYS A 162 7.37 13.67 -15.73
N ASN A 163 8.51 14.03 -15.14
CA ASN A 163 9.73 14.32 -15.89
C ASN A 163 10.41 13.04 -16.41
N VAL A 164 10.44 11.97 -15.61
CA VAL A 164 11.16 10.74 -15.94
C VAL A 164 10.41 9.88 -16.96
N PHE A 165 9.08 9.85 -16.88
CA PHE A 165 8.23 9.11 -17.81
C PHE A 165 7.62 9.97 -18.93
N GLU A 166 7.88 11.28 -18.93
CA GLU A 166 7.34 12.25 -19.90
C GLU A 166 5.80 12.23 -19.97
N ILE A 167 5.15 12.02 -18.83
CA ILE A 167 3.69 11.93 -18.73
C ILE A 167 3.09 13.33 -18.64
N LEU A 168 1.94 13.56 -19.27
CA LEU A 168 1.23 14.84 -19.14
C LEU A 168 0.60 14.95 -17.76
N GLU A 169 0.49 16.18 -17.26
CA GLU A 169 -0.10 16.43 -15.94
C GLU A 169 -1.51 15.85 -15.87
N ASP A 170 -2.36 16.09 -16.87
CA ASP A 170 -3.75 15.62 -16.90
C ASP A 170 -3.89 14.07 -16.96
N ASP A 171 -2.81 13.34 -17.27
CA ASP A 171 -2.79 11.87 -17.29
C ASP A 171 -2.39 11.28 -15.92
N LEU A 172 -1.99 12.12 -14.95
CA LEU A 172 -1.67 11.68 -13.60
C LEU A 172 -2.94 11.58 -12.73
N PRO A 173 -3.05 10.53 -11.90
CA PRO A 173 -4.19 10.35 -11.01
C PRO A 173 -4.23 11.44 -9.94
N LYS A 174 -5.43 11.71 -9.43
CA LYS A 174 -5.58 12.60 -8.28
C LYS A 174 -5.20 11.86 -7.00
N LEU A 175 -4.21 12.38 -6.29
CA LEU A 175 -3.67 11.78 -5.09
C LEU A 175 -4.39 12.28 -3.83
N ILE A 176 -4.77 11.37 -2.94
CA ILE A 176 -5.35 11.68 -1.63
C ILE A 176 -4.49 10.98 -0.58
N ILE A 177 -3.68 11.76 0.12
CA ILE A 177 -2.92 11.25 1.26
C ILE A 177 -3.78 11.29 2.50
N ILE A 178 -3.89 10.15 3.17
CA ILE A 178 -4.53 10.00 4.48
C ILE A 178 -3.43 9.69 5.50
N PRO A 179 -2.95 10.70 6.24
CA PRO A 179 -2.06 10.47 7.37
C PRO A 179 -2.72 9.53 8.38
N ASN A 180 -2.01 8.48 8.78
CA ASN A 180 -2.44 7.51 9.78
C ASN A 180 -1.30 7.13 10.73
N TYR A 181 -0.98 7.98 11.71
CA TYR A 181 0.15 7.71 12.61
C TYR A 181 -0.03 6.47 13.51
N LEU A 182 -1.24 5.91 13.58
CA LEU A 182 -1.53 4.67 14.30
C LEU A 182 -1.26 3.41 13.46
N GLN A 183 -0.85 3.55 12.21
CA GLN A 183 -0.38 2.46 11.36
C GLN A 183 1.11 2.18 11.58
N ALA A 184 1.55 0.98 11.20
CA ALA A 184 2.96 0.62 11.15
C ALA A 184 3.74 1.57 10.23
N VAL A 185 4.96 1.95 10.62
CA VAL A 185 5.81 2.90 9.87
C VAL A 185 6.13 2.37 8.49
N GLU A 186 6.37 1.06 8.41
CA GLU A 186 6.78 0.36 7.20
C GLU A 186 5.59 -0.02 6.30
N SER A 187 4.35 0.31 6.72
CA SER A 187 3.15 0.02 5.94
C SER A 187 2.63 1.28 5.27
N THR A 188 2.47 1.20 3.96
CA THR A 188 1.72 2.15 3.15
C THR A 188 0.61 1.38 2.45
N ASP A 189 -0.63 1.78 2.66
CA ASP A 189 -1.78 1.15 2.00
C ASP A 189 -2.18 2.01 0.80
N LEU A 190 -2.32 1.37 -0.37
CA LEU A 190 -2.80 1.99 -1.60
C LEU A 190 -4.20 1.52 -1.96
N VAL A 191 -5.09 2.47 -2.26
CA VAL A 191 -6.41 2.18 -2.82
C VAL A 191 -6.70 3.07 -4.02
N ALA A 192 -6.97 2.46 -5.18
CA ALA A 192 -7.45 3.19 -6.35
C ALA A 192 -8.98 3.13 -6.44
N ILE A 193 -9.66 4.29 -6.41
CA ILE A 193 -11.12 4.38 -6.54
C ILE A 193 -11.46 5.37 -7.65
N GLY A 194 -11.86 4.87 -8.81
CA GLY A 194 -12.04 5.72 -10.00
C GLY A 194 -10.70 6.33 -10.41
N ASP A 195 -10.67 7.65 -10.60
CA ASP A 195 -9.47 8.41 -10.99
C ASP A 195 -8.68 8.94 -9.78
N GLU A 196 -9.07 8.52 -8.56
CA GLU A 196 -8.41 8.91 -7.31
C GLU A 196 -7.59 7.76 -6.74
N ILE A 197 -6.39 8.10 -6.27
CA ILE A 197 -5.50 7.20 -5.54
C ILE A 197 -5.40 7.67 -4.10
N TYR A 198 -5.74 6.77 -3.19
CA TYR A 198 -5.67 6.98 -1.75
C TYR A 198 -4.41 6.32 -1.21
N ILE A 199 -3.51 7.10 -0.61
CA ILE A 199 -2.33 6.60 0.08
C ILE A 199 -2.56 6.79 1.58
N ILE A 200 -2.65 5.70 2.33
CA ILE A 200 -2.82 5.71 3.78
C ILE A 200 -1.48 5.32 4.39
N THR A 201 -0.83 6.27 5.05
CA THR A 201 0.54 6.08 5.51
C THR A 201 0.78 6.75 6.85
N ALA A 202 1.62 6.10 7.65
CA ALA A 202 2.03 6.56 8.96
C ALA A 202 3.18 7.56 8.86
N ASN A 203 4.05 7.40 7.87
CA ASN A 203 5.20 8.25 7.62
C ASN A 203 5.39 8.39 6.10
N PRO A 204 5.05 9.54 5.50
CA PRO A 204 5.21 9.71 4.07
C PRO A 204 6.70 9.72 3.75
N ASP A 205 7.12 8.84 2.85
CA ASP A 205 8.42 8.96 2.22
C ASP A 205 8.25 9.02 0.70
N LYS A 206 9.23 9.64 0.06
CA LYS A 206 9.19 9.90 -1.38
C LYS A 206 9.20 8.60 -2.19
N GLU A 207 9.90 7.57 -1.73
CA GLU A 207 10.02 6.32 -2.46
C GLU A 207 8.71 5.54 -2.42
N SER A 208 8.06 5.42 -1.26
CA SER A 208 6.74 4.81 -1.14
C SER A 208 5.69 5.55 -1.97
N ILE A 209 5.64 6.89 -1.94
CA ILE A 209 4.68 7.65 -2.76
C ILE A 209 4.93 7.40 -4.25
N VAL A 210 6.19 7.41 -4.69
CA VAL A 210 6.54 7.12 -6.09
C VAL A 210 6.16 5.68 -6.45
N HIS A 211 6.47 4.71 -5.60
CA HIS A 211 6.15 3.30 -5.80
C HIS A 211 4.67 3.06 -6.04
N GLU A 212 3.83 3.57 -5.15
CA GLU A 212 2.40 3.42 -5.28
C GLU A 212 1.83 4.11 -6.52
N LEU A 213 2.35 5.29 -6.88
CA LEU A 213 1.95 5.98 -8.10
C LEU A 213 2.36 5.20 -9.35
N LEU A 214 3.52 4.54 -9.33
CA LEU A 214 4.03 3.78 -10.46
C LEU A 214 3.23 2.51 -10.73
N HIS A 215 2.64 1.87 -9.70
CA HIS A 215 1.65 0.81 -9.93
C HIS A 215 0.53 1.28 -10.85
N HIS A 216 -0.02 2.47 -10.61
CA HIS A 216 -1.09 3.01 -11.45
C HIS A 216 -0.61 3.47 -12.82
N VAL A 217 0.50 4.22 -12.86
CA VAL A 217 1.05 4.78 -14.10
C VAL A 217 1.46 3.69 -15.09
N LEU A 218 1.99 2.57 -14.60
CA LEU A 218 2.51 1.48 -15.41
C LEU A 218 1.50 0.35 -15.62
N ASP A 219 0.37 0.34 -14.92
CA ASP A 219 -0.66 -0.72 -14.93
C ASP A 219 -1.06 -1.11 -16.36
N LYS A 220 -1.43 -0.13 -17.18
CA LYS A 220 -1.87 -0.36 -18.56
C LYS A 220 -0.78 -1.02 -19.41
N GLU A 221 0.45 -0.55 -19.30
CA GLU A 221 1.55 -1.05 -20.11
C GLU A 221 2.05 -2.42 -19.64
N LEU A 222 2.02 -2.68 -18.32
CA LEU A 222 2.27 -4.01 -17.76
C LEU A 222 1.18 -5.01 -18.18
N LYS A 223 -0.09 -4.61 -18.16
CA LYS A 223 -1.22 -5.41 -18.69
C LYS A 223 -1.03 -5.79 -20.16
N ASN A 224 -0.56 -4.85 -20.99
CA ASN A 224 -0.23 -5.10 -22.39
C ASN A 224 0.96 -6.06 -22.59
N CYS A 225 1.73 -6.35 -21.53
CA CYS A 225 2.88 -7.26 -21.53
C CYS A 225 2.64 -8.56 -20.76
N GLU A 226 1.43 -8.81 -20.25
CA GLU A 226 1.14 -9.97 -19.41
C GLU A 226 1.48 -11.30 -20.08
N ASP A 227 1.28 -11.42 -21.38
CA ASP A 227 1.59 -12.63 -22.14
C ASP A 227 3.08 -12.98 -22.02
N LEU A 228 3.97 -12.01 -22.26
CA LEU A 228 5.42 -12.17 -22.13
C LEU A 228 5.82 -12.51 -20.70
N ILE A 229 5.25 -11.82 -19.72
CA ILE A 229 5.58 -12.04 -18.32
C ILE A 229 5.15 -13.47 -17.94
N LYS A 230 3.91 -13.88 -18.26
CA LYS A 230 3.36 -15.22 -17.96
C LYS A 230 4.13 -16.36 -18.60
N GLU A 231 4.74 -16.16 -19.77
CA GLU A 231 5.60 -17.16 -20.42
C GLU A 231 6.87 -17.46 -19.62
N ASN A 232 7.31 -16.52 -18.78
CA ASN A 232 8.52 -16.62 -17.97
C ASN A 232 8.27 -17.06 -16.52
N LYS A 233 7.17 -17.77 -16.25
CA LYS A 233 6.77 -18.26 -14.91
C LYS A 233 7.88 -18.99 -14.15
N ALA A 234 8.82 -19.63 -14.85
CA ALA A 234 9.95 -20.31 -14.23
C ALA A 234 10.80 -19.38 -13.34
N LEU A 235 10.78 -18.07 -13.56
CA LEU A 235 11.44 -17.08 -12.70
C LEU A 235 10.82 -16.97 -11.29
N LEU A 236 9.63 -17.52 -11.06
CA LEU A 236 9.04 -17.57 -9.72
C LEU A 236 9.73 -18.61 -8.81
N GLU A 237 10.31 -19.66 -9.37
CA GLU A 237 10.90 -20.79 -8.61
C GLU A 237 11.88 -20.37 -7.51
N PRO A 238 12.93 -19.56 -7.78
CA PRO A 238 13.93 -19.23 -6.75
C PRO A 238 13.41 -18.33 -5.63
N VAL A 239 12.26 -17.68 -5.81
CA VAL A 239 11.72 -16.71 -4.84
C VAL A 239 10.37 -17.14 -4.24
N LEU A 240 9.81 -18.27 -4.66
CA LEU A 240 8.43 -18.65 -4.34
C LEU A 240 8.15 -18.69 -2.83
N ASP A 241 9.04 -19.32 -2.05
CA ASP A 241 8.82 -19.51 -0.62
C ASP A 241 8.78 -18.19 0.14
N ASP A 242 9.70 -17.28 -0.17
CA ASP A 242 9.74 -15.93 0.41
C ASP A 242 8.51 -15.12 -0.05
N MET A 243 8.17 -15.15 -1.33
CA MET A 243 7.02 -14.44 -1.86
C MET A 243 5.69 -14.95 -1.30
N ILE A 244 5.57 -16.24 -0.94
CA ILE A 244 4.41 -16.76 -0.21
C ILE A 244 4.40 -16.23 1.23
N GLN A 245 5.54 -16.25 1.93
CA GLN A 245 5.63 -15.75 3.31
C GLN A 245 5.33 -14.26 3.43
N TYR A 246 5.70 -13.48 2.42
CA TYR A 246 5.46 -12.05 2.30
C TYR A 246 4.13 -11.72 1.62
N GLN A 247 3.37 -12.74 1.22
CA GLN A 247 2.08 -12.60 0.56
C GLN A 247 2.10 -11.86 -0.78
N TYR A 248 3.19 -11.92 -1.54
CA TYR A 248 3.28 -11.49 -2.95
C TYR A 248 2.94 -12.62 -3.94
N ALA A 249 2.94 -13.87 -3.48
CA ALA A 249 2.55 -15.06 -4.23
C ALA A 249 1.61 -15.97 -3.41
N TRP A 250 0.81 -16.79 -4.10
CA TRP A 250 -0.10 -17.75 -3.46
C TRP A 250 0.22 -19.21 -3.77
N ALA A 251 0.79 -19.46 -4.95
CA ALA A 251 1.22 -20.77 -5.41
C ALA A 251 2.17 -20.62 -6.61
N TYR A 252 2.72 -21.73 -7.10
CA TYR A 252 3.54 -21.75 -8.31
C TYR A 252 2.70 -21.65 -9.60
N ASP A 253 2.07 -20.49 -9.82
CA ASP A 253 1.19 -20.23 -10.96
C ASP A 253 1.51 -18.90 -11.66
N LYS A 254 0.88 -18.71 -12.83
CA LYS A 254 1.08 -17.53 -13.68
C LYS A 254 0.61 -16.23 -13.01
N ARG A 255 -0.40 -16.29 -12.14
CA ARG A 255 -0.97 -15.11 -11.46
C ARG A 255 -0.03 -14.61 -10.37
N SER A 256 0.49 -15.54 -9.57
CA SER A 256 1.52 -15.27 -8.57
C SER A 256 2.78 -14.71 -9.21
N TRP A 257 3.21 -15.26 -10.35
CA TRP A 257 4.37 -14.73 -11.06
C TRP A 257 4.16 -13.30 -11.59
N LEU A 258 2.99 -13.01 -12.20
CA LEU A 258 2.68 -11.64 -12.64
C LEU A 258 2.87 -10.63 -11.52
N ARG A 259 2.29 -10.91 -10.34
CA ARG A 259 2.35 -10.02 -9.18
C ARG A 259 3.77 -9.86 -8.64
N VAL A 260 4.52 -10.96 -8.52
CA VAL A 260 5.92 -10.91 -8.07
C VAL A 260 6.78 -10.10 -9.06
N PHE A 261 6.56 -10.28 -10.37
CA PHE A 261 7.27 -9.51 -11.38
C PHE A 261 6.92 -8.02 -11.32
N GLU A 262 5.63 -7.68 -11.24
CA GLU A 262 5.15 -6.31 -11.11
C GLU A 262 5.79 -5.62 -9.91
N GLU A 263 5.77 -6.26 -8.73
CA GLU A 263 6.39 -5.74 -7.51
C GLU A 263 7.90 -5.48 -7.68
N ASN A 264 8.64 -6.43 -8.25
CA ASN A 264 10.07 -6.24 -8.52
C ASN A 264 10.31 -5.10 -9.55
N PHE A 265 9.44 -4.98 -10.55
CA PHE A 265 9.55 -3.98 -11.60
C PHE A 265 9.25 -2.57 -11.06
N VAL A 266 8.15 -2.41 -10.32
CA VAL A 266 7.74 -1.15 -9.72
C VAL A 266 8.73 -0.73 -8.63
N SER A 267 9.21 -1.66 -7.79
CA SER A 267 10.31 -1.39 -6.84
C SER A 267 11.56 -0.86 -7.56
N ALA A 268 12.05 -1.54 -8.60
CA ALA A 268 13.21 -1.08 -9.36
C ALA A 268 12.97 0.28 -10.04
N SER A 269 11.77 0.48 -10.59
CA SER A 269 11.37 1.74 -11.22
C SER A 269 11.32 2.90 -10.23
N SER A 270 10.84 2.66 -9.01
CA SER A 270 10.75 3.65 -7.93
C SER A 270 12.13 4.12 -7.51
N ILE A 271 13.04 3.17 -7.26
CA ILE A 271 14.45 3.44 -6.96
C ILE A 271 15.08 4.24 -8.10
N TRP A 272 14.83 3.85 -9.34
CA TRP A 272 15.36 4.55 -10.50
C TRP A 272 14.85 5.99 -10.55
N VAL A 273 13.54 6.24 -10.46
CA VAL A 273 12.95 7.60 -10.47
C VAL A 273 13.53 8.47 -9.36
N VAL A 274 13.60 7.95 -8.13
CA VAL A 274 14.05 8.70 -6.95
C VAL A 274 15.55 9.00 -6.98
N PHE A 275 16.36 8.08 -7.51
CA PHE A 275 17.82 8.14 -7.48
C PHE A 275 18.47 8.19 -8.88
N HIS A 276 17.74 8.63 -9.92
CA HIS A 276 18.21 8.61 -11.31
C HIS A 276 19.53 9.38 -11.50
N ASP A 277 19.74 10.45 -10.74
CA ASP A 277 20.98 11.25 -10.75
C ASP A 277 22.18 10.57 -10.05
N SER A 278 21.97 9.44 -9.36
CA SER A 278 23.00 8.76 -8.58
C SER A 278 22.88 7.24 -8.64
N LYS A 279 23.50 6.64 -9.68
CA LYS A 279 23.60 5.18 -9.83
C LYS A 279 24.12 4.46 -8.58
N ALA A 280 25.06 5.08 -7.85
CA ALA A 280 25.60 4.51 -6.62
C ALA A 280 24.52 4.36 -5.52
N LYS A 281 23.75 5.43 -5.27
CA LYS A 281 22.63 5.39 -4.30
C LYS A 281 21.52 4.46 -4.74
N ALA A 282 21.18 4.46 -6.03
CA ALA A 282 20.18 3.56 -6.59
C ALA A 282 20.56 2.08 -6.35
N ARG A 283 21.82 1.72 -6.62
CA ARG A 283 22.34 0.36 -6.38
C ARG A 283 22.33 -0.02 -4.90
N THR A 284 22.68 0.89 -4.00
CA THR A 284 22.59 0.64 -2.56
C THR A 284 21.16 0.32 -2.12
N ASN A 285 20.17 1.07 -2.59
CA ASN A 285 18.76 0.80 -2.26
C ASN A 285 18.26 -0.51 -2.88
N ALA A 286 18.57 -0.78 -4.16
CA ALA A 286 18.19 -2.04 -4.79
C ALA A 286 18.78 -3.27 -4.09
N LYS A 287 19.98 -3.14 -3.49
CA LYS A 287 20.59 -4.23 -2.72
C LYS A 287 19.78 -4.57 -1.46
N LEU A 288 19.17 -3.58 -0.81
CA LEU A 288 18.30 -3.81 0.34
C LEU A 288 17.08 -4.67 -0.04
N HIS A 289 16.45 -4.39 -1.19
CA HIS A 289 15.33 -5.21 -1.69
C HIS A 289 15.74 -6.64 -1.99
N GLU A 290 16.93 -6.83 -2.60
CA GLU A 290 17.47 -8.18 -2.83
C GLU A 290 17.68 -8.95 -1.51
N ASP A 291 18.15 -8.28 -0.46
CA ASP A 291 18.34 -8.91 0.86
C ASP A 291 16.99 -9.28 1.52
N TYR A 292 15.87 -8.72 1.06
CA TYR A 292 14.50 -9.10 1.40
C TYR A 292 13.87 -10.12 0.42
N GLY A 293 14.66 -10.76 -0.45
CA GLY A 293 14.19 -11.80 -1.37
C GLY A 293 13.70 -11.29 -2.73
N PHE A 294 13.70 -9.98 -2.98
CA PHE A 294 13.39 -9.39 -4.29
C PHE A 294 14.61 -9.38 -5.21
N ILE A 295 15.12 -10.58 -5.53
CA ILE A 295 16.40 -10.77 -6.24
C ILE A 295 16.44 -10.17 -7.65
N TYR A 296 15.30 -9.79 -8.22
CA TYR A 296 15.20 -9.22 -9.55
C TYR A 296 15.26 -7.68 -9.57
N VAL A 297 15.03 -7.00 -8.44
CA VAL A 297 15.10 -5.54 -8.35
C VAL A 297 16.44 -4.98 -8.85
N PRO A 298 17.62 -5.48 -8.42
CA PRO A 298 18.90 -4.94 -8.89
C PRO A 298 19.11 -5.07 -10.40
N VAL A 299 18.72 -6.19 -10.99
CA VAL A 299 18.95 -6.42 -12.43
C VAL A 299 17.97 -5.64 -13.29
N ILE A 300 16.72 -5.47 -12.84
CA ILE A 300 15.75 -4.60 -13.53
C ILE A 300 16.18 -3.13 -13.43
N LEU A 301 16.74 -2.70 -12.28
CA LEU A 301 17.26 -1.35 -12.11
C LEU A 301 18.38 -1.02 -13.13
N GLU A 302 19.29 -1.95 -13.38
CA GLU A 302 20.35 -1.75 -14.39
C GLU A 302 19.79 -1.62 -15.81
N GLU A 303 18.67 -2.29 -16.10
CA GLU A 303 17.96 -2.13 -17.37
C GLU A 303 17.39 -0.70 -17.50
N PHE A 304 16.77 -0.17 -16.44
CA PHE A 304 16.30 1.22 -16.46
C PHE A 304 17.42 2.21 -16.77
N PHE A 305 18.62 2.00 -16.24
CA PHE A 305 19.76 2.89 -16.50
C PHE A 305 20.40 2.74 -17.88
N SER A 306 20.24 1.57 -18.52
CA SER A 306 20.96 1.23 -19.75
C SER A 306 20.07 1.28 -20.99
N ASN A 307 18.81 0.88 -20.85
CA ASN A 307 17.93 0.49 -21.95
C ASN A 307 16.56 1.18 -21.93
N TRP A 308 16.22 1.95 -20.89
CA TRP A 308 15.00 2.74 -20.88
C TRP A 308 14.98 3.77 -22.01
N ASN A 309 13.93 3.76 -22.82
CA ASN A 309 13.76 4.65 -23.98
C ASN A 309 12.32 5.18 -24.07
N GLY A 310 11.66 5.37 -22.93
CA GLY A 310 10.28 5.84 -22.84
C GLY A 310 9.22 4.76 -23.06
N LEU A 311 7.96 5.13 -22.78
CA LEU A 311 6.80 4.22 -22.77
C LEU A 311 6.48 3.64 -24.16
N SER A 312 6.83 4.32 -25.24
CA SER A 312 6.59 3.81 -26.61
C SER A 312 7.32 2.50 -26.92
N ASN A 313 8.39 2.18 -26.19
CA ASN A 313 9.18 0.96 -26.35
C ASN A 313 9.03 -0.01 -25.16
N PHE A 314 7.99 0.17 -24.33
CA PHE A 314 7.84 -0.52 -23.05
C PHE A 314 7.88 -2.05 -23.19
N ARG A 315 7.22 -2.61 -24.22
CA ARG A 315 7.19 -4.06 -24.42
C ARG A 315 8.57 -4.67 -24.71
N GLU A 316 9.41 -3.99 -25.51
CA GLU A 316 10.78 -4.47 -25.73
C GLU A 316 11.66 -4.28 -24.49
N PHE A 317 11.41 -3.22 -23.72
CA PHE A 317 12.04 -3.02 -22.42
C PHE A 317 11.72 -4.17 -21.46
N ILE A 318 10.46 -4.57 -21.33
CA ILE A 318 10.04 -5.73 -20.53
C ILE A 318 10.73 -7.02 -21.00
N LYS A 319 10.86 -7.25 -22.31
CA LYS A 319 11.63 -8.39 -22.83
C LYS A 319 13.09 -8.36 -22.39
N SER A 320 13.71 -7.18 -22.36
CA SER A 320 15.09 -7.01 -21.88
C SER A 320 15.19 -7.34 -20.39
N CYS A 321 14.30 -6.79 -19.56
CA CYS A 321 14.22 -7.09 -18.13
C CYS A 321 14.08 -8.58 -17.85
N LEU A 322 13.16 -9.26 -18.55
CA LEU A 322 12.96 -10.70 -18.39
C LEU A 322 14.21 -11.51 -18.77
N ARG A 323 14.93 -11.13 -19.84
CA ARG A 323 16.20 -11.78 -20.22
C ARG A 323 17.25 -11.65 -19.13
N THR A 324 17.41 -10.45 -18.55
CA THR A 324 18.38 -10.24 -17.48
C THR A 324 17.97 -10.99 -16.20
N CYS A 325 16.67 -11.10 -15.91
CA CYS A 325 16.17 -11.95 -14.82
C CYS A 325 16.47 -13.45 -15.04
N ILE A 326 16.36 -13.96 -16.28
CA ILE A 326 16.75 -15.34 -16.61
C ILE A 326 18.25 -15.56 -16.38
N ILE A 327 19.09 -14.61 -16.79
CA ILE A 327 20.53 -14.68 -16.53
C ILE A 327 20.79 -14.72 -15.03
N ARG A 328 20.13 -13.85 -14.24
CA ARG A 328 20.25 -13.83 -12.77
C ARG A 328 19.83 -15.17 -12.15
N LYS A 329 18.71 -15.74 -12.59
CA LYS A 329 18.22 -17.05 -12.12
C LYS A 329 19.24 -18.16 -12.35
N ASN A 330 20.02 -18.12 -13.44
CA ASN A 330 20.99 -19.18 -13.75
C ASN A 330 22.32 -19.07 -12.99
N VAL A 331 22.55 -17.96 -12.27
CA VAL A 331 23.77 -17.69 -11.50
C VAL A 331 23.58 -17.92 -10.00
N ASN A 332 22.34 -17.78 -9.52
CA ASN A 332 21.92 -18.15 -8.17
C ASN A 332 21.43 -19.59 -8.13
#